data_AF-A0A4V1N5J4-F1
#
_entry.id   AF-A0A4V1N5J4-F1
#
_cell.length_a   1.000
_cell.length_b   1.000
_cell.length_c   1.000
_cell.angle_alpha   90.00
_cell.angle_beta   90.00
_cell.angle_gamma   90.00
#
_symmetry.space_group_name_H-M   'P 1'
#
loop_
_entity.id
_entity.type
_entity.pdbx_description
1 polymer ?
#
loop_
_entity_poly.entity_id
_entity_poly.type
_entity_poly.pdbx_seq_one_letter_code
_entity_poly.pdbx_strand_id
1 'polypeptide(L)'
;MAHSSVLSFFDKTDSRQGDFMDAAVVETSRRPFITTVTTLAVLLLGALAALSELVQAWMTITGRYLYTSGGAEPRKPVVDLPQLLQAEVREGYTMFLDDVPAALRVLAATPALLAAITYLIASVLLARAIRSIAAGDAFGRRVRSTLTWLSATLLVGGLLQGAVDSAAGAALWSWFPRATDLGGTHELAIAGLGLDVPHWPVMIVVLGLVTSALTVAFQQGARLQEETDGLV
;
A
#
# COMPACT_ATOMS: atom_id res chain seq x y z
N MET A 1 44.53 68.24 48.10
CA MET A 1 44.49 67.06 48.99
C MET A 1 43.05 66.58 49.08
N ALA A 2 42.70 65.46 48.42
CA ALA A 2 41.54 64.60 48.71
C ALA A 2 41.32 63.58 47.56
N HIS A 3 41.36 62.28 47.92
CA HIS A 3 40.64 61.12 47.35
C HIS A 3 40.82 60.80 45.85
N SER A 4 41.45 59.71 45.38
CA SER A 4 41.59 58.30 45.81
C SER A 4 40.29 57.54 46.07
N SER A 5 40.16 56.44 45.31
CA SER A 5 39.37 55.22 45.56
C SER A 5 37.92 55.24 45.08
N VAL A 6 37.62 54.55 43.96
CA VAL A 6 36.69 53.40 43.85
C VAL A 6 36.82 52.84 42.41
N LEU A 7 37.72 51.87 42.22
CA LEU A 7 37.84 51.05 41.00
C LEU A 7 38.20 49.62 41.45
N SER A 8 37.20 48.82 41.80
CA SER A 8 37.31 47.34 41.85
C SER A 8 35.94 46.72 42.15
N PHE A 9 35.09 46.53 41.14
CA PHE A 9 33.89 45.69 41.34
C PHE A 9 33.39 44.93 40.10
N PHE A 10 34.13 44.87 39.01
CA PHE A 10 33.70 44.12 37.82
C PHE A 10 34.82 43.22 37.31
N ASP A 11 35.03 42.10 38.00
CA ASP A 11 35.81 40.99 37.46
C ASP A 11 35.41 39.66 38.12
N LYS A 12 34.21 39.15 37.83
CA LYS A 12 33.84 37.77 38.18
C LYS A 12 32.61 37.20 37.46
N THR A 13 32.52 37.34 36.14
CA THR A 13 31.48 36.65 35.35
C THR A 13 32.00 36.22 33.99
N ASP A 14 33.03 35.37 33.94
CA ASP A 14 33.48 34.83 32.64
C ASP A 14 34.09 33.42 32.71
N SER A 15 33.38 32.47 33.34
CA SER A 15 33.85 31.06 33.37
C SER A 15 32.74 30.00 33.31
N ARG A 16 31.49 30.38 33.01
CA ARG A 16 30.37 29.42 32.87
C ARG A 16 29.82 29.29 31.45
N GLN A 17 30.41 29.98 30.46
CA GLN A 17 29.90 29.99 29.08
C GLN A 17 30.50 28.87 28.20
N GLY A 18 31.54 28.16 28.67
CA GLY A 18 32.16 27.06 27.92
C GLY A 18 31.47 25.70 28.04
N ASP A 19 30.73 25.45 29.14
CA ASP A 19 30.22 24.10 29.45
C ASP A 19 28.84 23.79 28.79
N PHE A 20 28.16 24.81 28.27
CA PHE A 20 26.89 24.63 27.54
C PHE A 20 27.07 24.40 26.03
N MET A 21 28.26 24.67 25.47
CA MET A 21 28.52 24.41 24.05
C MET A 21 28.86 22.94 23.75
N ASP A 22 29.39 22.19 24.72
CA ASP A 22 29.73 20.77 24.50
C ASP A 22 28.54 19.82 24.63
N ALA A 23 27.49 20.20 25.36
CA ALA A 23 26.27 19.39 25.49
C ALA A 23 25.35 19.45 24.25
N ALA A 24 25.42 20.51 23.45
CA ALA A 24 24.56 20.71 22.28
C ALA A 24 25.06 19.99 21.01
N VAL A 25 26.29 19.47 21.00
CA VAL A 25 26.93 18.90 19.80
C VAL A 25 26.72 17.39 19.67
N VAL A 26 26.16 16.72 20.68
CA VAL A 26 26.06 15.24 20.72
C VAL A 26 24.79 14.68 20.02
N GLU A 27 23.84 15.51 19.58
CA GLU A 27 22.52 15.02 19.14
C GLU A 27 22.32 14.78 17.62
N THR A 28 23.34 14.96 16.78
CA THR A 28 23.18 14.91 15.31
C THR A 28 23.47 13.56 14.64
N SER A 29 24.08 12.59 15.33
CA SER A 29 24.58 11.37 14.68
C SER A 29 23.60 10.18 14.59
N ARG A 30 22.47 10.18 15.33
CA ARG A 30 21.54 9.02 15.39
C ARG A 30 20.41 8.99 14.36
N ARG A 31 20.24 10.02 13.53
CA ARG A 31 19.15 10.11 12.54
C ARG A 31 19.23 9.16 11.31
N PRO A 32 20.40 8.74 10.79
CA PRO A 32 20.43 8.00 9.52
C PRO A 32 19.95 6.54 9.62
N PHE A 33 20.06 5.93 10.81
CA PHE A 33 19.70 4.52 11.00
C PHE A 33 18.19 4.31 10.92
N ILE A 34 17.40 5.13 11.63
CA ILE A 34 15.94 4.99 11.68
C ILE A 34 15.33 5.13 10.28
N THR A 35 15.72 6.15 9.52
CA THR A 35 15.25 6.36 8.14
C THR A 35 15.55 5.15 7.25
N THR A 36 16.74 4.58 7.36
CA THR A 36 17.16 3.42 6.55
C THR A 36 16.30 2.20 6.88
N VAL A 37 16.10 1.92 8.17
CA VAL A 37 15.26 0.82 8.64
C VAL A 37 13.82 1.00 8.19
N THR A 38 13.22 2.19 8.38
CA THR A 38 11.84 2.47 7.94
C THR A 38 11.70 2.30 6.42
N THR A 39 12.66 2.80 5.65
CA THR A 39 12.61 2.69 4.18
C THR A 39 12.69 1.23 3.72
N LEU A 40 13.59 0.45 4.31
CA LEU A 40 13.73 -0.97 4.01
C LEU A 40 12.48 -1.74 4.42
N ALA A 41 11.91 -1.45 5.59
CA ALA A 41 10.67 -2.08 6.06
C ALA A 41 9.50 -1.80 5.10
N VAL A 42 9.32 -0.55 4.65
CA VAL A 42 8.28 -0.18 3.68
C VAL A 42 8.44 -0.94 2.37
N LEU A 43 9.65 -1.01 1.82
CA LEU A 43 9.92 -1.72 0.57
C LEU A 43 9.71 -3.23 0.72
N LEU A 44 10.17 -3.81 1.83
CA LEU A 44 10.01 -5.24 2.11
C LEU A 44 8.53 -5.61 2.26
N LEU A 45 7.77 -4.85 3.05
CA LEU A 45 6.34 -5.08 3.24
C LEU A 45 5.57 -4.92 1.93
N GLY A 46 5.89 -3.89 1.14
CA GLY A 46 5.30 -3.69 -0.19
C GLY A 46 5.61 -4.84 -1.15
N ALA A 47 6.85 -5.34 -1.16
CA ALA A 47 7.25 -6.47 -1.99
C ALA A 47 6.59 -7.78 -1.54
N LEU A 48 6.48 -8.04 -0.24
CA LEU A 48 5.80 -9.22 0.30
C LEU A 48 4.30 -9.19 -0.01
N ALA A 49 3.63 -8.04 0.17
CA ALA A 49 2.22 -7.87 -0.19
C ALA A 49 2.00 -8.06 -1.69
N ALA A 50 2.88 -7.51 -2.54
CA ALA A 50 2.78 -7.72 -3.98
C ALA A 50 3.00 -9.19 -4.36
N LEU A 51 3.96 -9.86 -3.72
CA LEU A 51 4.23 -11.28 -3.96
C LEU A 51 3.03 -12.16 -3.58
N SER A 52 2.36 -11.88 -2.46
CA SER A 52 1.16 -12.64 -2.07
C SER A 52 0.03 -12.50 -3.09
N GLU A 53 -0.19 -11.28 -3.59
CA GLU A 53 -1.19 -11.01 -4.63
C GLU A 53 -0.84 -11.69 -5.97
N LEU A 54 0.44 -11.70 -6.36
CA LEU A 54 0.90 -12.39 -7.56
C LEU A 54 0.71 -13.91 -7.44
N VAL A 55 0.98 -14.48 -6.27
CA VAL A 55 0.72 -15.89 -5.96
C VAL A 55 -0.77 -16.20 -6.09
N GLN A 56 -1.64 -15.36 -5.52
CA GLN A 56 -3.09 -15.53 -5.62
C GLN A 56 -3.57 -15.43 -7.08
N ALA A 57 -3.11 -14.42 -7.81
CA ALA A 57 -3.42 -14.26 -9.23
C ALA A 57 -3.01 -15.48 -10.05
N TRP A 58 -1.80 -15.99 -9.82
CA TRP A 58 -1.29 -17.20 -10.47
C TRP A 58 -2.17 -18.43 -10.18
N MET A 59 -2.52 -18.67 -8.92
CA MET A 59 -3.40 -19.78 -8.53
C MET A 59 -4.79 -19.66 -9.16
N THR A 60 -5.33 -18.45 -9.26
CA THR A 60 -6.64 -18.20 -9.89
C THR A 60 -6.60 -18.41 -11.40
N ILE A 61 -5.56 -17.92 -12.08
CA ILE A 61 -5.39 -18.11 -13.54
C ILE A 61 -5.22 -19.60 -13.87
N THR A 62 -4.33 -20.28 -13.16
CA THR A 62 -4.01 -21.69 -13.42
C THR A 62 -5.07 -22.66 -12.89
N GLY A 63 -5.86 -22.24 -11.89
CA GLY A 63 -6.81 -23.10 -11.19
C GLY A 63 -6.13 -24.17 -10.33
N ARG A 64 -4.90 -23.93 -9.86
CA ARG A 64 -4.09 -24.93 -9.14
C ARG A 64 -3.44 -24.33 -7.90
N TYR A 65 -3.27 -25.16 -6.86
CA TYR A 65 -2.44 -24.79 -5.71
C TYR A 65 -0.96 -24.85 -6.06
N LEU A 66 -0.15 -23.95 -5.48
CA LEU A 66 1.30 -23.99 -5.62
C LEU A 66 1.93 -25.17 -4.89
N TYR A 67 1.32 -25.58 -3.78
CA TYR A 67 1.82 -26.65 -2.93
C TYR A 67 0.65 -27.49 -2.44
N THR A 68 0.73 -28.78 -2.69
CA THR A 68 -0.18 -29.80 -2.14
C THR A 68 0.64 -30.81 -1.36
N SER A 69 0.44 -30.91 -0.05
CA SER A 69 1.07 -31.96 0.75
C SER A 69 0.34 -33.30 0.55
N GLY A 70 1.11 -34.40 0.49
CA GLY A 70 0.54 -35.76 0.61
C GLY A 70 -0.21 -36.29 -0.61
N GLY A 71 0.04 -35.79 -1.82
CA GLY A 71 -0.59 -36.32 -3.05
C GLY A 71 -2.05 -35.89 -3.24
N ALA A 72 -2.48 -34.85 -2.53
CA ALA A 72 -3.79 -34.24 -2.74
C ALA A 72 -3.94 -33.72 -4.18
N GLU A 73 -5.19 -33.71 -4.66
CA GLU A 73 -5.55 -33.18 -5.97
C GLU A 73 -5.04 -31.73 -6.14
N PRO A 74 -4.17 -31.43 -7.12
CA PRO A 74 -3.59 -30.10 -7.31
C PRO A 74 -4.59 -29.05 -7.82
N ARG A 75 -5.75 -29.48 -8.32
CA ARG A 75 -6.80 -28.59 -8.82
C ARG A 75 -7.51 -27.88 -7.68
N LYS A 76 -7.69 -26.58 -7.85
CA LYS A 76 -8.33 -25.69 -6.89
C LYS A 76 -9.86 -25.77 -7.07
N PRO A 77 -10.65 -26.01 -6.02
CA PRO A 77 -12.10 -26.12 -6.13
C PRO A 77 -12.73 -24.76 -6.46
N VAL A 78 -13.82 -24.75 -7.23
CA VAL A 78 -14.47 -23.51 -7.73
C VAL A 78 -14.84 -22.53 -6.61
N VAL A 79 -15.17 -23.03 -5.42
CA VAL A 79 -15.52 -22.24 -4.24
C VAL A 79 -14.39 -21.30 -3.78
N ASP A 80 -13.14 -21.58 -4.13
CA ASP A 80 -12.00 -20.75 -3.75
C ASP A 80 -11.75 -19.58 -4.74
N LEU A 81 -12.70 -19.30 -5.64
CA LEU A 81 -12.68 -18.07 -6.43
C LEU A 81 -12.89 -16.87 -5.48
N PRO A 82 -12.08 -15.80 -5.58
CA PRO A 82 -12.18 -14.65 -4.67
C PRO A 82 -13.56 -13.97 -4.66
N GLN A 83 -14.32 -14.11 -5.75
CA GLN A 83 -15.64 -13.50 -5.92
C GLN A 83 -16.81 -14.38 -5.46
N LEU A 84 -16.54 -15.63 -5.06
CA LEU A 84 -17.58 -16.57 -4.61
C LEU A 84 -17.56 -16.66 -3.09
N LEU A 85 -18.73 -16.45 -2.48
CA LEU A 85 -18.95 -16.70 -1.07
C LEU A 85 -19.22 -18.19 -0.84
N GLN A 86 -20.01 -18.79 -1.74
CA GLN A 86 -20.37 -20.20 -1.69
C GLN A 86 -20.67 -20.73 -3.10
N ALA A 87 -20.28 -21.97 -3.34
CA ALA A 87 -20.66 -22.74 -4.51
C ALA A 87 -21.11 -24.12 -4.03
N GLU A 88 -22.41 -24.33 -3.94
CA GLU A 88 -22.98 -25.63 -3.60
C GLU A 88 -22.95 -26.51 -4.84
N VAL A 89 -22.06 -27.50 -4.83
CA VAL A 89 -21.99 -28.50 -5.87
C VAL A 89 -22.99 -29.62 -5.54
N ARG A 90 -23.79 -30.05 -6.51
CA ARG A 90 -24.77 -31.15 -6.35
C ARG A 90 -24.05 -32.43 -5.93
N GLU A 91 -24.70 -33.24 -5.10
CA GLU A 91 -24.14 -34.49 -4.59
C GLU A 91 -23.59 -35.38 -5.72
N GLY A 92 -22.37 -35.88 -5.53
CA GLY A 92 -21.69 -36.75 -6.49
C GLY A 92 -20.87 -36.03 -7.57
N TYR A 93 -20.88 -34.70 -7.60
CA TYR A 93 -20.08 -33.91 -8.54
C TYR A 93 -18.95 -33.14 -7.83
N THR A 94 -17.90 -32.84 -8.58
CA THR A 94 -16.82 -31.93 -8.18
C THR A 94 -16.60 -30.94 -9.29
N MET A 95 -16.44 -29.65 -8.95
CA MET A 95 -16.13 -28.61 -9.92
C MET A 95 -14.86 -27.86 -9.48
N PHE A 96 -13.96 -27.68 -10.43
CA PHE A 96 -12.66 -27.06 -10.22
C PHE A 96 -12.56 -25.74 -10.99
N LEU A 97 -11.57 -24.92 -10.66
CA LEU A 97 -11.34 -23.65 -11.36
C LEU A 97 -10.94 -23.86 -12.82
N ASP A 98 -10.30 -24.98 -13.16
CA ASP A 98 -9.90 -25.25 -14.54
C ASP A 98 -11.10 -25.53 -15.47
N ASP A 99 -12.24 -25.95 -14.92
CA ASP A 99 -13.53 -26.05 -15.63
C ASP A 99 -14.10 -24.66 -15.99
N VAL A 100 -13.67 -23.59 -15.31
CA VAL A 100 -14.08 -22.21 -15.61
C VAL A 100 -13.30 -21.70 -16.84
N PRO A 101 -13.97 -21.02 -17.79
CA PRO A 101 -13.31 -20.42 -18.95
C PRO A 101 -12.10 -19.58 -18.55
N ALA A 102 -10.98 -19.78 -19.25
CA ALA A 102 -9.73 -19.07 -18.95
C ALA A 102 -9.89 -17.55 -18.93
N ALA A 103 -10.76 -16.99 -19.78
CA ALA A 103 -11.06 -15.55 -19.79
C ALA A 103 -11.65 -15.06 -18.46
N LEU A 104 -12.57 -15.83 -17.86
CA LEU A 104 -13.16 -15.48 -16.56
C LEU A 104 -12.14 -15.65 -15.42
N ARG A 105 -11.27 -16.65 -15.48
CA ARG A 105 -10.17 -16.81 -14.53
C ARG A 105 -9.18 -15.65 -14.58
N VAL A 106 -8.81 -15.21 -15.78
CA VAL A 106 -7.93 -14.04 -15.96
C VAL A 106 -8.61 -12.78 -15.44
N LEU A 107 -9.90 -12.59 -15.74
CA LEU A 107 -10.68 -11.47 -15.20
C LEU A 107 -10.75 -11.49 -13.67
N ALA A 108 -11.03 -12.66 -13.07
CA ALA A 108 -11.08 -12.87 -11.62
C ALA A 108 -9.72 -12.65 -10.93
N ALA A 109 -8.61 -12.88 -11.64
CA ALA A 109 -7.26 -12.65 -11.14
C ALA A 109 -6.77 -11.20 -11.33
N THR A 110 -7.43 -10.42 -12.19
CA THR A 110 -7.01 -9.04 -12.52
C THR A 110 -7.01 -8.10 -11.31
N PRO A 111 -7.98 -8.15 -10.37
CA PRO A 111 -7.92 -7.33 -9.15
C PRO A 111 -6.64 -7.55 -8.33
N ALA A 112 -6.20 -8.80 -8.17
CA ALA A 112 -4.97 -9.14 -7.46
C ALA A 112 -3.73 -8.59 -8.18
N LEU A 113 -3.69 -8.68 -9.52
CA LEU A 113 -2.60 -8.08 -10.31
C LEU A 113 -2.54 -6.55 -10.14
N LEU A 114 -3.70 -5.88 -10.13
CA LEU A 114 -3.78 -4.44 -9.88
C LEU A 114 -3.32 -4.09 -8.46
N ALA A 115 -3.72 -4.88 -7.46
CA ALA A 115 -3.28 -4.72 -6.08
C ALA A 115 -1.76 -4.84 -5.97
N ALA A 116 -1.16 -5.88 -6.58
CA ALA A 116 0.29 -6.09 -6.58
C ALA A 116 1.05 -4.89 -7.16
N ILE A 117 0.61 -4.39 -8.32
CA ILE A 117 1.22 -3.21 -8.97
C ILE A 117 1.08 -1.97 -8.08
N THR A 118 -0.11 -1.77 -7.50
CA THR A 118 -0.40 -0.64 -6.61
C THR A 118 0.51 -0.66 -5.38
N TYR A 119 0.68 -1.80 -4.72
CA TYR A 119 1.57 -1.95 -3.56
C TYR A 119 3.04 -1.69 -3.90
N LEU A 120 3.54 -2.18 -5.04
CA LEU A 120 4.92 -1.92 -5.47
C LEU A 120 5.15 -0.44 -5.75
N ILE A 121 4.26 0.20 -6.51
CA ILE A 121 4.42 1.63 -6.84
C ILE A 121 4.30 2.47 -5.57
N ALA A 122 3.29 2.21 -4.73
CA ALA A 122 3.07 2.95 -3.49
C ALA A 122 4.26 2.82 -2.52
N SER A 123 4.80 1.61 -2.33
CA SER A 123 5.96 1.39 -1.45
C SER A 123 7.23 2.10 -1.96
N VAL A 124 7.49 2.09 -3.28
CA VAL A 124 8.61 2.81 -3.89
C VAL A 124 8.46 4.33 -3.74
N LEU A 125 7.26 4.86 -3.97
CA LEU A 125 6.99 6.29 -3.82
C LEU A 125 7.10 6.73 -2.36
N LEU A 126 6.56 5.96 -1.42
CA LEU A 126 6.67 6.23 0.00
C LEU A 126 8.13 6.19 0.47
N ALA A 127 8.89 5.18 0.07
CA ALA A 127 10.33 5.09 0.33
C ALA A 127 11.10 6.31 -0.21
N ARG A 128 10.76 6.79 -1.41
CA ARG A 128 11.35 8.00 -2.00
C ARG A 128 11.01 9.26 -1.21
N ALA A 129 9.77 9.39 -0.75
CA ALA A 129 9.34 10.51 0.07
C ALA A 129 10.11 10.52 1.41
N ILE A 130 10.19 9.38 2.10
CA ILE A 130 10.92 9.22 3.36
C ILE A 130 12.40 9.62 3.22
N ARG A 131 13.08 9.13 2.17
CA ARG A 131 14.49 9.48 1.92
C ARG A 131 14.69 10.97 1.66
N SER A 132 13.78 11.58 0.91
CA SER A 132 13.88 13.01 0.57
C SER A 132 13.63 13.90 1.79
N ILE A 133 12.67 13.53 2.64
CA ILE A 133 12.40 14.22 3.91
C ILE A 133 13.61 14.09 4.85
N ALA A 134 14.21 12.90 4.95
CA ALA A 134 15.39 12.68 5.78
C ALA A 134 16.64 13.43 5.30
N ALA A 135 16.71 13.77 4.01
CA ALA A 135 17.77 14.60 3.45
C ALA A 135 17.57 16.11 3.72
N GLY A 136 16.52 16.49 4.46
CA GLY A 136 16.20 17.89 4.80
C GLY A 136 15.30 18.61 3.78
N ASP A 137 14.90 17.95 2.69
CA ASP A 137 14.09 18.54 1.62
C ASP A 137 12.58 18.28 1.81
N ALA A 138 12.08 18.39 3.05
CA ALA A 138 10.72 18.00 3.40
C ALA A 138 9.63 18.78 2.65
N PHE A 139 9.88 20.06 2.34
CA PHE A 139 8.97 20.95 1.62
C PHE A 139 9.30 21.09 0.12
N GLY A 140 10.33 20.39 -0.34
CA GLY A 140 10.79 20.42 -1.71
C GLY A 140 9.72 20.04 -2.73
N ARG A 141 9.87 20.56 -3.95
CA ARG A 141 9.00 20.19 -5.09
C ARG A 141 8.99 18.68 -5.34
N ARG A 142 10.12 18.00 -5.06
CA ARG A 142 10.28 16.56 -5.23
C ARG A 142 9.42 15.75 -4.24
N VAL A 143 9.42 16.10 -2.95
CA VAL A 143 8.57 15.45 -1.94
C VAL A 143 7.10 15.67 -2.29
N ARG A 144 6.71 16.91 -2.57
CA ARG A 144 5.32 17.25 -2.95
C ARG A 144 4.83 16.45 -4.15
N SER A 145 5.61 16.41 -5.23
CA SER A 145 5.28 15.62 -6.42
C SER A 145 5.18 14.12 -6.10
N THR A 146 6.09 13.59 -5.28
CA THR A 146 6.07 12.17 -4.88
C THR A 146 4.83 11.83 -4.06
N LEU A 147 4.42 12.69 -3.12
CA LEU A 147 3.21 12.51 -2.33
C LEU A 147 1.93 12.63 -3.18
N THR A 148 1.91 13.53 -4.16
CA THR A 148 0.80 13.62 -5.13
C THR A 148 0.69 12.32 -5.94
N TRP A 149 1.80 11.80 -6.45
CA TRP A 149 1.81 10.52 -7.16
C TRP A 149 1.42 9.36 -6.27
N LEU A 150 1.85 9.34 -5.01
CA LEU A 150 1.47 8.31 -4.04
C LEU A 150 -0.04 8.32 -3.79
N SER A 151 -0.61 9.49 -3.50
CA SER A 151 -2.05 9.69 -3.34
C SER A 151 -2.83 9.22 -4.56
N ALA A 152 -2.42 9.67 -5.76
CA ALA A 152 -3.06 9.27 -7.01
C ALA A 152 -2.98 7.76 -7.24
N THR A 153 -1.83 7.14 -6.98
CA THR A 153 -1.63 5.69 -7.11
C THR A 153 -2.59 4.92 -6.19
N LEU A 154 -2.69 5.31 -4.92
CA LEU A 154 -3.56 4.65 -3.95
C LEU A 154 -5.04 4.81 -4.30
N LEU A 155 -5.47 6.03 -4.66
CA LEU A 155 -6.86 6.30 -5.03
C LEU A 155 -7.25 5.59 -6.32
N VAL A 156 -6.50 5.80 -7.40
CA VAL A 156 -6.81 5.20 -8.71
C VAL A 156 -6.65 3.69 -8.66
N GLY A 157 -5.58 3.18 -8.05
CA GLY A 157 -5.34 1.75 -7.89
C GLY A 157 -6.45 1.07 -7.09
N GLY A 158 -6.82 1.62 -5.94
CA GLY A 158 -7.88 1.07 -5.10
C GLY A 158 -9.26 1.11 -5.77
N LEU A 159 -9.60 2.21 -6.46
CA LEU A 159 -10.87 2.33 -7.18
C LEU A 159 -10.94 1.38 -8.39
N LEU A 160 -9.86 1.28 -9.18
CA LEU A 160 -9.79 0.34 -10.30
C LEU A 160 -9.88 -1.11 -9.83
N GLN A 161 -9.21 -1.46 -8.74
CA GLN A 161 -9.30 -2.79 -8.15
C GLN A 161 -10.74 -3.15 -7.78
N GLY A 162 -11.45 -2.27 -7.04
CA GLY A 162 -12.84 -2.52 -6.66
C GLY A 162 -13.80 -2.56 -7.86
N ALA A 163 -13.57 -1.72 -8.87
CA ALA A 163 -14.37 -1.71 -10.10
C ALA A 163 -14.18 -3.00 -10.91
N VAL A 164 -12.94 -3.47 -11.08
CA VAL A 164 -12.64 -4.72 -11.79
C VAL A 164 -13.15 -5.93 -11.02
N ASP A 165 -13.04 -5.94 -9.70
CA ASP A 165 -13.59 -7.03 -8.88
C ASP A 165 -15.11 -7.12 -8.99
N SER A 166 -15.79 -5.96 -8.94
CA SER A 166 -17.23 -5.88 -9.18
C SER A 166 -17.61 -6.38 -10.58
N ALA A 167 -16.83 -6.02 -11.61
CA ALA A 167 -17.04 -6.49 -12.97
C ALA A 167 -16.79 -7.99 -13.12
N ALA A 168 -15.78 -8.54 -12.44
CA ALA A 168 -15.50 -9.98 -12.42
C ALA A 168 -16.65 -10.76 -11.77
N GLY A 169 -17.15 -10.28 -10.63
CA GLY A 169 -18.32 -10.84 -9.96
C GLY A 169 -19.57 -10.82 -10.85
N ALA A 170 -19.84 -9.69 -11.51
CA ALA A 170 -20.95 -9.57 -12.46
C ALA A 170 -20.81 -10.49 -13.68
N ALA A 171 -19.59 -10.64 -14.21
CA ALA A 171 -19.32 -11.54 -15.32
C ALA A 171 -19.55 -13.01 -14.92
N LEU A 172 -19.06 -13.42 -13.75
CA LEU A 172 -19.29 -14.76 -13.19
C LEU A 172 -20.78 -15.01 -12.97
N TRP A 173 -21.50 -14.06 -12.37
CA TRP A 173 -22.95 -14.12 -12.19
C TRP A 173 -23.70 -14.36 -13.49
N SER A 174 -23.29 -13.70 -14.57
CA SER A 174 -23.93 -13.86 -15.87
C SER A 174 -23.58 -15.18 -16.57
N TRP A 175 -22.44 -15.77 -16.23
CA TRP A 175 -21.94 -16.98 -16.86
C TRP A 175 -22.50 -18.24 -16.22
N PHE A 176 -22.56 -18.32 -14.88
CA PHE A 176 -22.99 -19.53 -14.17
C PHE A 176 -24.39 -20.04 -14.60
N PRO A 177 -25.45 -19.21 -14.72
CA PRO A 177 -26.76 -19.65 -15.20
C PRO A 177 -26.75 -20.13 -16.66
N ARG A 178 -25.89 -19.55 -17.51
CA ARG A 178 -25.78 -19.98 -18.92
C ARG A 178 -25.03 -21.28 -19.05
N ALA A 179 -24.02 -21.51 -18.20
CA ALA A 179 -23.32 -22.78 -18.12
C ALA A 179 -24.25 -23.93 -17.68
N THR A 180 -25.32 -23.61 -16.94
CA THR A 180 -26.36 -24.57 -16.52
C THR A 180 -27.50 -24.78 -17.53
N ASP A 181 -27.62 -23.98 -18.61
CA ASP A 181 -28.73 -24.08 -19.58
C ASP A 181 -28.32 -24.73 -20.92
N LEU A 182 -27.01 -24.96 -21.15
CA LEU A 182 -26.45 -25.30 -22.46
C LEU A 182 -26.20 -26.80 -22.69
N GLY A 183 -26.76 -27.74 -21.91
CA GLY A 183 -26.66 -29.18 -22.18
C GLY A 183 -25.27 -29.79 -22.04
N GLY A 184 -24.26 -29.02 -21.61
CA GLY A 184 -22.91 -29.52 -21.34
C GLY A 184 -22.86 -30.26 -20.00
N THR A 185 -21.89 -31.14 -19.78
CA THR A 185 -21.70 -31.91 -18.53
C THR A 185 -21.64 -31.09 -17.22
N HIS A 186 -21.68 -29.76 -17.30
CA HIS A 186 -21.77 -28.81 -16.18
C HIS A 186 -23.22 -28.44 -15.78
N GLU A 187 -24.23 -28.86 -16.54
CA GLU A 187 -25.68 -28.67 -16.27
C GLU A 187 -26.12 -29.22 -14.91
N LEU A 188 -25.34 -30.15 -14.35
CA LEU A 188 -25.74 -30.95 -13.19
C LEU A 188 -24.92 -30.63 -11.92
N ALA A 189 -23.88 -29.79 -12.03
CA ALA A 189 -22.89 -29.68 -10.97
C ALA A 189 -23.20 -28.60 -9.92
N ILE A 190 -23.83 -27.48 -10.24
CA ILE A 190 -24.07 -26.40 -9.25
C ILE A 190 -25.54 -26.38 -8.83
N ALA A 191 -25.80 -26.60 -7.55
CA ALA A 191 -27.12 -26.52 -6.93
C ALA A 191 -27.43 -25.11 -6.38
N GLY A 192 -26.40 -24.36 -5.99
CA GLY A 192 -26.54 -23.01 -5.45
C GLY A 192 -25.26 -22.20 -5.61
N LEU A 193 -25.41 -20.90 -5.91
CA LEU A 193 -24.29 -19.97 -6.04
C LEU A 193 -24.57 -18.74 -5.17
N GLY A 194 -23.66 -18.44 -4.25
CA GLY A 194 -23.61 -17.16 -3.56
C GLY A 194 -22.39 -16.40 -4.01
N LEU A 195 -22.61 -15.21 -4.58
CA LEU A 195 -21.52 -14.28 -4.82
C LEU A 195 -21.12 -13.62 -3.51
N ASP A 196 -19.83 -13.37 -3.37
CA ASP A 196 -19.36 -12.47 -2.34
C ASP A 196 -19.65 -11.02 -2.74
N VAL A 197 -19.77 -10.15 -1.74
CA VAL A 197 -19.82 -8.71 -1.97
C VAL A 197 -18.46 -8.30 -2.56
N PRO A 198 -18.42 -7.45 -3.60
CA PRO A 198 -17.14 -7.01 -4.17
C PRO A 198 -16.23 -6.45 -3.08
N HIS A 199 -14.98 -6.90 -3.07
CA HIS A 199 -14.00 -6.52 -2.07
C HIS A 199 -13.41 -5.16 -2.42
N TRP A 200 -14.10 -4.10 -1.99
CA TRP A 200 -13.59 -2.74 -2.14
C TRP A 200 -12.41 -2.51 -1.18
N PRO A 201 -11.22 -2.12 -1.67
CA PRO A 201 -10.06 -1.89 -0.81
C PRO A 201 -10.17 -0.52 -0.10
N VAL A 202 -11.16 -0.39 0.78
CA VAL A 202 -11.52 0.86 1.46
C VAL A 202 -10.32 1.47 2.17
N MET A 203 -9.49 0.64 2.81
CA MET A 203 -8.29 1.11 3.51
C MET A 203 -7.27 1.75 2.56
N ILE A 204 -7.07 1.21 1.35
CA ILE A 204 -6.16 1.81 0.36
C ILE A 204 -6.68 3.18 -0.08
N VAL A 205 -7.99 3.29 -0.33
CA VAL A 205 -8.64 4.54 -0.73
C VAL A 205 -8.54 5.58 0.40
N VAL A 206 -8.82 5.20 1.64
CA VAL A 206 -8.68 6.08 2.81
C VAL A 206 -7.24 6.55 2.97
N LEU A 207 -6.25 5.67 2.84
CA LEU A 207 -4.83 6.05 2.86
C LEU A 207 -4.48 7.03 1.74
N GLY A 208 -5.04 6.85 0.55
CA GLY A 208 -4.92 7.81 -0.56
C GLY A 208 -5.47 9.18 -0.19
N LEU A 209 -6.67 9.25 0.40
CA LEU A 209 -7.28 10.51 0.85
C LEU A 209 -6.45 11.20 1.94
N VAL A 210 -5.97 10.44 2.93
CA VAL A 210 -5.09 10.96 3.99
C VAL A 210 -3.79 11.50 3.38
N THR A 211 -3.18 10.77 2.44
CA THR A 211 -1.97 11.21 1.74
C THR A 211 -2.22 12.49 0.92
N SER A 212 -3.40 12.61 0.31
CA SER A 212 -3.84 13.82 -0.38
C SER A 212 -3.92 15.02 0.57
N ALA A 213 -4.56 14.84 1.73
CA ALA A 213 -4.64 15.88 2.77
C ALA A 213 -3.26 16.30 3.28
N LEU A 214 -2.36 15.33 3.52
CA LEU A 214 -0.97 15.62 3.87
C LEU A 214 -0.27 16.42 2.78
N THR A 215 -0.47 16.06 1.50
CA THR A 215 0.11 16.81 0.37
C THR A 215 -0.30 18.28 0.40
N VAL A 216 -1.58 18.57 0.65
CA VAL A 216 -2.09 19.95 0.79
C VAL A 216 -1.44 20.66 1.98
N ALA A 217 -1.32 19.99 3.13
CA ALA A 217 -0.66 20.55 4.30
C ALA A 217 0.82 20.91 4.01
N PHE A 218 1.56 20.02 3.33
CA PHE A 218 2.95 20.29 2.92
C PHE A 218 3.06 21.45 1.93
N GLN A 219 2.07 21.64 1.04
CA GLN A 219 2.06 22.79 0.13
C GLN A 219 1.89 24.12 0.89
N GLN A 220 1.01 24.15 1.89
CA GLN A 220 0.84 25.35 2.72
C GLN A 220 2.08 25.62 3.57
N GLY A 221 2.69 24.58 4.14
CA GLY A 221 3.96 24.71 4.89
C GLY A 221 5.10 25.25 4.03
N ALA A 222 5.22 24.79 2.78
CA ALA A 222 6.22 25.29 1.84
C ALA A 222 6.02 26.79 1.53
N ARG A 223 4.76 27.22 1.36
CA ARG A 223 4.44 28.62 1.11
C ARG A 223 4.82 29.53 2.28
N LEU A 224 4.56 29.09 3.51
CA LEU A 224 4.94 29.84 4.71
C LEU A 224 6.47 29.99 4.83
N GLN A 225 7.22 28.97 4.44
CA GLN A 225 8.68 29.04 4.38
C GLN A 225 9.15 30.07 3.35
N GLU A 226 8.59 30.05 2.14
CA GLU A 226 8.90 31.03 1.08
C GLU A 226 8.57 32.47 1.51
N GLU A 227 7.45 32.68 2.20
CA GLU A 227 7.03 33.99 2.71
C GLU A 227 7.95 34.49 3.86
N THR A 228 8.46 33.59 4.69
CA THR A 228 9.36 33.95 5.82
C THR A 228 10.77 34.25 5.32
N ASP A 229 11.29 33.48 4.36
CA ASP A 229 12.62 33.70 3.77
C ASP A 229 12.70 35.02 3.00
N GLY A 230 11.58 35.57 2.53
CA GLY A 230 11.51 36.86 1.85
C GLY A 230 11.52 38.10 2.76
N LEU A 231 11.42 37.92 4.09
CA LEU A 231 11.39 39.02 5.07
C LEU A 231 12.75 39.33 5.72
N VAL A 232 13.76 38.49 5.49
CA VAL A 232 15.13 38.63 6.01
C VAL A 232 16.05 39.18 4.93
#